data_AF-A0A661CVS7-F1
#
_entry.id   AF-A0A661CVS7-F1
#
_cell.length_a   1.000
_cell.length_b   1.000
_cell.length_c   1.000
_cell.angle_alpha   90.00
_cell.angle_beta   90.00
_cell.angle_gamma   90.00
#
_symmetry.space_group_name_H-M   'P 1'
#
loop_
_entity.id
_entity.type
_entity.pdbx_description
1 polymer ?
#
loop_
_entity_poly.entity_id
_entity_poly.type
_entity_poly.pdbx_seq_one_letter_code
_entity_poly.pdbx_strand_id
1 'polypeptide(L)'
;MKKIKVLSSLLCLCLSVSLSLSQAANLNLSNTPLFLGSHIQPNIFFELDDSGSMDWEVLARPHWHYCAYDPDAGSYNNSNSSCGWLVENGLIRIYTGSGYEYFEYMFDNSDDAYTNSCNSSRQTYEMCNSSDMDEEWRAKSSALNVTYYNPAVNYKPWLASGMTDADFNNVKSDPEPSS
;
A
#
# COMPACT_ATOMS: atom_id res chain seq x y z
N MET A 1 69.76 -32.72 57.78
CA MET A 1 68.81 -31.59 57.65
C MET A 1 69.04 -30.70 56.40
N LYS A 2 70.28 -30.42 55.95
CA LYS A 2 70.53 -29.61 54.73
C LYS A 2 70.00 -30.23 53.41
N LYS A 3 70.10 -31.56 53.24
CA LYS A 3 69.66 -32.25 52.00
C LYS A 3 68.13 -32.21 51.75
N ILE A 4 67.32 -32.20 52.80
CA ILE A 4 65.84 -32.13 52.70
C ILE A 4 65.37 -30.73 52.29
N LYS A 5 66.04 -29.67 52.77
CA LYS A 5 65.74 -28.27 52.39
C LYS A 5 66.07 -27.98 50.92
N VAL A 6 67.14 -28.59 50.40
CA VAL A 6 67.53 -28.48 48.98
C VAL A 6 66.54 -29.21 48.07
N LEU A 7 66.10 -30.42 48.46
CA LEU A 7 65.11 -31.18 47.70
C LEU A 7 63.73 -30.50 47.67
N SER A 8 63.31 -29.90 48.79
CA SER A 8 62.08 -29.09 48.88
C SER A 8 62.15 -27.82 48.04
N SER A 9 63.31 -27.15 47.99
CA SER A 9 63.51 -25.98 47.12
C SER A 9 63.52 -26.35 45.64
N LEU A 10 64.14 -27.48 45.25
CA LEU A 10 64.09 -27.96 43.86
C LEU A 10 62.67 -28.35 43.44
N LEU A 11 61.89 -28.99 44.33
CA LEU A 11 60.52 -29.38 44.03
C LEU A 11 59.60 -28.16 43.85
N CYS A 12 59.75 -27.13 44.69
CA CYS A 12 59.04 -25.86 44.52
C CYS A 12 59.44 -25.15 43.22
N LEU A 13 60.71 -25.18 42.84
CA LEU A 13 61.18 -24.57 41.60
C LEU A 13 60.60 -25.30 40.37
N CYS A 14 60.59 -26.63 40.37
CA CYS A 14 60.00 -27.42 39.29
C CYS A 14 58.48 -27.26 39.18
N LEU A 15 57.76 -27.14 40.30
CA LEU A 15 56.32 -26.82 40.27
C LEU A 15 56.07 -25.41 39.75
N SER A 16 56.90 -24.42 40.10
CA SER A 16 56.69 -23.04 39.62
C SER A 16 56.91 -22.86 38.11
N VAL A 17 57.80 -23.66 37.50
CA VAL A 17 58.06 -23.61 36.05
C VAL A 17 56.92 -24.24 35.24
N SER A 18 56.27 -25.28 35.77
CA SER A 18 55.20 -26.01 35.07
C SER A 18 53.86 -25.26 35.00
N LEU A 19 53.63 -24.22 35.83
CA LEU A 19 52.44 -23.36 35.72
C LEU A 19 52.51 -22.31 34.59
N SER A 20 53.68 -22.07 34.00
CA SER A 20 53.90 -20.95 33.06
C SER A 20 53.67 -21.28 31.57
N LEU A 21 53.21 -22.50 31.25
CA LEU A 21 53.03 -22.96 29.85
C LEU A 21 51.55 -23.08 29.40
N SER A 22 50.60 -22.56 30.16
CA SER A 22 49.20 -22.50 29.71
C SER A 22 49.01 -21.31 28.76
N GLN A 23 49.09 -21.58 27.45
CA GLN A 23 48.66 -20.64 26.43
C GLN A 23 47.17 -20.86 26.15
N ALA A 24 46.37 -19.81 26.28
CA ALA A 24 44.99 -19.84 25.79
C ALA A 24 45.02 -19.93 24.26
N ALA A 25 44.24 -20.84 23.68
CA ALA A 25 44.05 -20.87 22.24
C ALA A 25 43.42 -19.54 21.80
N ASN A 26 43.96 -18.92 20.75
CA ASN A 26 43.38 -17.71 20.18
C ASN A 26 41.93 -18.00 19.75
N LEU A 27 40.97 -17.27 20.33
CA LEU A 27 39.56 -17.30 19.92
C LEU A 27 39.45 -16.62 18.55
N ASN A 28 39.53 -17.43 17.50
CA ASN A 28 39.36 -16.97 16.12
C ASN A 28 37.87 -16.82 15.83
N LEU A 29 37.31 -15.65 16.15
CA LEU A 29 35.96 -15.29 15.74
C LEU A 29 35.95 -15.11 14.21
N SER A 30 34.91 -15.63 13.56
CA SER A 30 34.76 -15.49 12.12
C SER A 30 34.74 -14.01 11.73
N ASN A 31 35.67 -13.59 10.87
CA ASN A 31 35.71 -12.25 10.31
C ASN A 31 34.71 -12.05 9.17
N THR A 32 33.99 -13.10 8.77
CA THR A 32 32.86 -12.96 7.85
C THR A 32 31.60 -12.66 8.65
N PRO A 33 30.95 -11.50 8.42
CA PRO A 33 29.69 -11.18 9.08
C PRO A 33 28.64 -12.24 8.71
N LEU A 34 27.83 -12.63 9.70
CA LEU A 34 26.76 -13.64 9.58
C LEU A 34 25.77 -13.34 8.42
N PHE A 35 25.72 -12.10 7.95
CA PHE A 35 24.87 -11.63 6.86
C PHE A 35 25.26 -12.12 5.46
N LEU A 36 26.41 -12.79 5.27
CA LEU A 36 26.76 -13.43 3.99
C LEU A 36 26.45 -14.95 3.94
N GLY A 37 25.83 -15.51 4.99
CA GLY A 37 25.43 -16.92 5.04
C GLY A 37 23.97 -17.13 4.58
N SER A 38 23.80 -17.66 3.38
CA SER A 38 22.53 -17.97 2.69
C SER A 38 21.61 -16.77 2.44
N HIS A 39 21.69 -16.19 1.24
CA HIS A 39 20.55 -15.48 0.69
C HIS A 39 19.41 -16.50 0.50
N ILE A 40 18.35 -16.38 1.29
CA ILE A 40 17.07 -17.02 0.95
C ILE A 40 16.64 -16.36 -0.36
N GLN A 41 16.40 -17.16 -1.39
CA GLN A 41 15.96 -16.66 -2.67
C GLN A 41 14.67 -15.87 -2.47
N PRO A 42 14.56 -14.60 -2.92
CA PRO A 42 13.34 -13.85 -2.76
C PRO A 42 12.22 -14.56 -3.53
N ASN A 43 11.15 -14.94 -2.82
CA ASN A 43 9.93 -15.41 -3.44
C ASN A 43 9.02 -14.20 -3.66
N ILE A 44 8.98 -13.72 -4.89
CA ILE A 44 7.97 -12.74 -5.30
C ILE A 44 6.71 -13.53 -5.64
N PHE A 45 5.64 -13.24 -4.90
CA PHE A 45 4.32 -13.84 -5.10
C PHE A 45 3.42 -12.79 -5.73
N PHE A 46 2.88 -13.10 -6.91
CA PHE A 46 1.93 -12.27 -7.62
C PHE A 46 0.55 -12.91 -7.48
N GLU A 47 -0.39 -12.18 -6.88
CA GLU A 47 -1.81 -12.53 -6.94
C GLU A 47 -2.42 -11.71 -8.06
N LEU A 48 -3.03 -12.39 -9.04
CA LEU A 48 -3.84 -11.76 -10.06
C LEU A 48 -5.28 -11.82 -9.55
N ASP A 49 -5.79 -10.69 -9.07
CA ASP A 49 -7.17 -10.53 -8.62
C ASP A 49 -8.06 -10.30 -9.85
N ASP A 50 -8.94 -11.27 -10.13
CA ASP A 50 -9.94 -11.21 -11.20
C ASP A 50 -11.32 -10.75 -10.68
N SER A 51 -11.39 -10.22 -9.46
CA SER A 51 -12.63 -9.68 -8.93
C SER A 51 -13.07 -8.42 -9.68
N GLY A 52 -14.38 -8.29 -9.89
CA GLY A 52 -14.95 -7.10 -10.51
C GLY A 52 -14.73 -5.81 -9.71
N SER A 53 -14.25 -5.86 -8.46
CA SER A 53 -13.92 -4.65 -7.69
C SER A 53 -12.70 -3.90 -8.19
N MET A 54 -11.83 -4.57 -8.97
CA MET A 54 -10.72 -3.90 -9.64
C MET A 54 -11.17 -3.00 -10.80
N ASP A 55 -12.44 -3.10 -11.21
CA ASP A 55 -13.05 -2.32 -12.29
C ASP A 55 -13.55 -0.94 -11.85
N TRP A 56 -13.48 -0.59 -10.55
CA TRP A 56 -14.02 0.67 -10.05
C TRP A 56 -13.13 1.87 -10.42
N GLU A 57 -13.72 2.92 -11.01
CA GLU A 57 -13.03 4.19 -11.29
C GLU A 57 -13.01 5.12 -10.08
N VAL A 58 -13.83 4.85 -9.07
CA VAL A 58 -13.91 5.66 -7.84
C VAL A 58 -13.40 4.86 -6.65
N LEU A 59 -12.22 5.23 -6.17
CA LEU A 59 -11.65 4.73 -4.92
C LEU A 59 -11.32 5.90 -3.98
N ALA A 60 -12.14 6.09 -2.95
CA ALA A 60 -12.02 7.23 -2.05
C ALA A 60 -11.19 6.92 -0.80
N ARG A 61 -10.42 7.91 -0.35
CA ARG A 61 -9.90 7.93 1.02
C ARG A 61 -11.04 8.05 2.04
N PRO A 62 -10.80 7.71 3.33
CA PRO A 62 -11.76 8.00 4.38
C PRO A 62 -12.21 9.47 4.34
N HIS A 63 -13.51 9.69 4.27
CA HIS A 63 -14.10 11.02 4.08
C HIS A 63 -15.46 11.15 4.73
N TRP A 64 -15.84 12.39 5.00
CA TRP A 64 -17.21 12.72 5.37
C TRP A 64 -18.01 12.99 4.10
N HIS A 65 -19.34 12.82 4.16
CA HIS A 65 -20.24 13.18 3.06
C HIS A 65 -20.08 14.65 2.64
N TYR A 66 -20.33 14.98 1.37
CA TYR A 66 -20.05 16.32 0.80
C TYR A 66 -20.71 17.44 1.61
N CYS A 67 -21.90 17.20 2.14
CA CYS A 67 -22.67 18.17 2.90
C CYS A 67 -22.07 18.50 4.27
N ALA A 68 -21.00 17.82 4.70
CA ALA A 68 -20.17 18.26 5.83
C ALA A 68 -19.19 19.39 5.46
N TYR A 69 -18.94 19.58 4.15
CA TYR A 69 -18.01 20.57 3.59
C TYR A 69 -18.74 21.70 2.85
N ASP A 70 -19.99 21.45 2.44
CA ASP A 70 -20.87 22.45 1.83
C ASP A 70 -21.95 22.90 2.83
N PRO A 71 -21.88 24.15 3.34
CA PRO A 71 -22.87 24.68 4.27
C PRO A 71 -24.23 24.97 3.61
N ASP A 72 -24.28 25.10 2.28
CA ASP A 72 -25.50 25.33 1.51
C ASP A 72 -26.21 24.03 1.14
N ALA A 73 -25.56 22.87 1.36
CA ALA A 73 -26.19 21.58 1.18
C ALA A 73 -27.42 21.46 2.08
N GLY A 74 -28.59 21.16 1.49
CA GLY A 74 -29.89 21.18 2.17
C GLY A 74 -30.01 20.29 3.41
N SER A 75 -29.07 19.37 3.61
CA SER A 75 -29.00 18.44 4.75
C SER A 75 -28.12 18.93 5.92
N TYR A 76 -27.36 20.04 5.79
CA TYR A 76 -26.42 20.52 6.83
C TYR A 76 -27.12 20.86 8.16
N ASN A 77 -28.33 21.44 8.11
CA ASN A 77 -29.08 21.87 9.30
C ASN A 77 -30.18 20.90 9.74
N ASN A 78 -30.24 19.70 9.18
CA ASN A 78 -31.25 18.71 9.56
C ASN A 78 -30.76 17.90 10.78
N SER A 79 -31.55 17.79 11.84
CA SER A 79 -31.22 16.92 13.00
C SER A 79 -31.12 15.42 12.65
N ASN A 80 -31.52 15.03 11.43
CA ASN A 80 -31.34 13.72 10.84
C ASN A 80 -30.27 13.72 9.71
N SER A 81 -29.33 14.68 9.76
CA SER A 81 -28.35 14.94 8.71
C SER A 81 -27.54 13.69 8.35
N SER A 82 -27.63 13.30 7.09
CA SER A 82 -26.78 12.29 6.44
C SER A 82 -25.30 12.69 6.41
N CYS A 83 -24.95 13.91 6.81
CA CYS A 83 -23.61 14.49 6.67
C CYS A 83 -22.62 14.10 7.77
N GLY A 84 -23.10 13.60 8.92
CA GLY A 84 -22.29 13.33 10.10
C GLY A 84 -21.58 11.97 10.15
N TRP A 85 -21.57 11.22 9.04
CA TRP A 85 -21.00 9.87 9.00
C TRP A 85 -19.70 9.83 8.22
N LEU A 86 -18.68 9.22 8.83
CA LEU A 86 -17.43 8.91 8.15
C LEU A 86 -17.63 7.66 7.27
N VAL A 87 -17.18 7.76 6.03
CA VAL A 87 -17.17 6.67 5.05
C VAL A 87 -15.72 6.17 4.93
N GLU A 88 -15.51 4.87 5.21
CA GLU A 88 -14.17 4.26 5.28
C GLU A 88 -13.99 3.04 4.37
N ASN A 89 -15.00 2.72 3.55
CA ASN A 89 -15.03 1.51 2.72
C ASN A 89 -14.43 1.69 1.32
N GLY A 90 -13.72 2.79 1.07
CA GLY A 90 -13.13 3.06 -0.24
C GLY A 90 -14.11 3.53 -1.31
N LEU A 91 -15.41 3.61 -1.00
CA LEU A 91 -16.46 3.97 -1.95
C LEU A 91 -17.00 5.37 -1.66
N ILE A 92 -17.56 6.02 -2.69
CA ILE A 92 -18.35 7.24 -2.53
C ILE A 92 -19.83 6.88 -2.55
N ARG A 93 -20.61 7.51 -1.67
CA ARG A 93 -22.06 7.32 -1.61
C ARG A 93 -22.79 8.61 -1.27
N ILE A 94 -23.98 8.78 -1.81
CA ILE A 94 -24.81 9.98 -1.67
C ILE A 94 -26.22 9.58 -1.24
N TYR A 95 -26.89 10.42 -0.47
CA TYR A 95 -28.25 10.16 0.00
C TYR A 95 -29.29 10.77 -0.96
N THR A 96 -30.04 9.93 -1.67
CA THR A 96 -31.00 10.33 -2.73
C THR A 96 -32.42 10.56 -2.21
N GLY A 97 -32.59 10.84 -0.92
CA GLY A 97 -33.90 10.93 -0.26
C GLY A 97 -34.58 9.59 0.02
N SER A 98 -34.20 8.52 -0.68
CA SER A 98 -34.73 7.15 -0.51
C SER A 98 -33.73 6.19 0.14
N GLY A 99 -32.45 6.49 0.09
CA GLY A 99 -31.37 5.64 0.61
C GLY A 99 -29.99 6.22 0.26
N TYR A 100 -28.94 5.51 0.67
CA TYR A 100 -27.59 5.79 0.19
C TYR A 100 -27.31 4.96 -1.07
N GLU A 101 -26.90 5.64 -2.12
CA GLU A 101 -26.50 5.03 -3.39
C GLU A 101 -24.98 5.14 -3.56
N TYR A 102 -24.35 4.10 -4.10
CA TYR A 102 -22.91 4.07 -4.36
C TYR A 102 -22.58 4.47 -5.80
N PHE A 103 -21.41 5.07 -5.95
CA PHE A 103 -20.90 5.52 -7.23
C PHE A 103 -19.51 4.95 -7.44
N GLU A 104 -19.46 3.71 -7.93
CA GLU A 104 -18.21 3.04 -8.28
C GLU A 104 -17.68 3.49 -9.64
N TYR A 105 -18.58 3.83 -10.58
CA TYR A 105 -18.23 4.23 -11.93
C TYR A 105 -18.41 5.72 -12.19
N MET A 106 -17.42 6.32 -12.87
CA MET A 106 -17.53 7.71 -13.31
C MET A 106 -18.25 7.84 -14.65
N PHE A 107 -18.01 6.89 -15.54
CA PHE A 107 -18.53 6.88 -16.91
C PHE A 107 -19.55 5.75 -17.06
N ASP A 108 -20.40 5.86 -18.08
CA ASP A 108 -21.28 4.77 -18.47
C ASP A 108 -20.69 4.05 -19.66
N ASN A 109 -20.07 2.90 -19.41
CA ASN A 109 -19.48 2.10 -20.46
C ASN A 109 -20.12 0.72 -20.53
N SER A 110 -20.17 0.16 -21.73
CA SER A 110 -20.72 -1.17 -21.95
C SER A 110 -19.84 -2.31 -21.44
N ASP A 111 -18.59 -2.02 -21.06
CA ASP A 111 -17.60 -2.96 -20.54
C ASP A 111 -17.53 -3.03 -19.01
N ASP A 112 -18.31 -2.21 -18.30
CA ASP A 112 -18.39 -2.23 -16.85
C ASP A 112 -18.78 -3.63 -16.34
N ALA A 113 -17.99 -4.18 -15.42
CA ALA A 113 -18.14 -5.53 -14.88
C ALA A 113 -19.45 -5.72 -14.08
N TYR A 114 -20.03 -4.61 -13.61
CA TYR A 114 -21.30 -4.59 -12.90
C TYR A 114 -22.29 -3.68 -13.60
N THR A 115 -23.51 -4.17 -13.82
CA THR A 115 -24.60 -3.35 -14.35
C THR A 115 -24.84 -2.14 -13.46
N ASN A 116 -24.78 -0.97 -14.07
CA ASN A 116 -25.07 0.31 -13.45
C ASN A 116 -26.26 0.99 -14.15
N SER A 117 -26.94 1.86 -13.42
CA SER A 117 -28.11 2.62 -13.90
C SER A 117 -28.48 3.66 -12.85
N CYS A 118 -29.33 4.62 -13.22
CA CYS A 118 -29.78 5.64 -12.25
C CYS A 118 -30.85 5.19 -11.28
N ASN A 119 -31.31 3.94 -11.37
CA ASN A 119 -32.28 3.37 -10.43
C ASN A 119 -31.74 2.09 -9.75
N SER A 120 -30.42 1.87 -9.79
CA SER A 120 -29.76 0.74 -9.11
C SER A 120 -28.89 1.23 -7.95
N SER A 121 -28.45 0.29 -7.11
CA SER A 121 -27.54 0.57 -5.98
C SER A 121 -26.14 1.02 -6.38
N ARG A 122 -25.85 1.02 -7.68
CA ARG A 122 -24.57 1.31 -8.34
C ARG A 122 -24.87 2.27 -9.47
N GLN A 123 -24.76 3.56 -9.18
CA GLN A 123 -25.07 4.64 -10.12
C GLN A 123 -23.75 5.14 -10.74
N THR A 124 -23.82 5.75 -11.93
CA THR A 124 -22.65 6.37 -12.57
C THR A 124 -22.76 7.90 -12.58
N TYR A 125 -21.63 8.59 -12.50
CA TYR A 125 -21.61 10.06 -12.54
C TYR A 125 -22.10 10.62 -13.87
N GLU A 126 -21.81 9.96 -15.00
CA GLU A 126 -22.17 10.45 -16.33
C GLU A 126 -23.66 10.28 -16.67
N MET A 127 -24.25 9.11 -16.35
CA MET A 127 -25.67 8.87 -16.65
C MET A 127 -26.59 9.59 -15.66
N CYS A 128 -26.22 9.59 -14.38
CA CYS A 128 -27.14 9.92 -13.30
C CYS A 128 -26.97 11.37 -12.90
N ASN A 129 -27.39 12.25 -13.81
CA ASN A 129 -27.41 13.69 -13.61
C ASN A 129 -28.50 14.11 -12.59
N SER A 130 -28.29 13.77 -11.31
CA SER A 130 -29.03 14.35 -10.18
C SER A 130 -28.25 15.55 -9.62
N SER A 131 -28.94 16.54 -9.07
CA SER A 131 -28.30 17.64 -8.32
C SER A 131 -27.34 17.11 -7.26
N ASP A 132 -27.69 15.98 -6.65
CA ASP A 132 -26.91 15.35 -5.59
C ASP A 132 -25.55 14.85 -6.12
N MET A 133 -25.45 14.47 -7.39
CA MET A 133 -24.19 14.04 -8.03
C MET A 133 -23.25 15.20 -8.36
N ASP A 134 -23.79 16.36 -8.73
CA ASP A 134 -23.01 17.58 -8.90
C ASP A 134 -22.43 18.07 -7.56
N GLU A 135 -23.14 17.79 -6.46
CA GLU A 135 -22.71 18.16 -5.11
C GLU A 135 -21.49 17.36 -4.62
N GLU A 136 -21.27 16.13 -5.12
CA GLU A 136 -20.10 15.30 -4.78
C GLU A 136 -18.94 15.50 -5.78
N TRP A 137 -18.61 16.76 -6.05
CA TRP A 137 -17.51 17.18 -6.92
C TRP A 137 -16.14 16.60 -6.55
N ARG A 138 -15.97 16.19 -5.29
CA ARG A 138 -14.69 15.70 -4.75
C ARG A 138 -14.29 14.35 -5.34
N ALA A 139 -15.24 13.58 -5.88
CA ALA A 139 -14.94 12.36 -6.64
C ALA A 139 -14.05 12.62 -7.87
N LYS A 140 -14.11 13.84 -8.41
CA LYS A 140 -13.31 14.32 -9.55
C LYS A 140 -12.02 15.01 -9.08
N SER A 141 -11.49 14.62 -7.94
CA SER A 141 -10.29 15.20 -7.35
C SER A 141 -9.38 14.11 -6.79
N SER A 142 -8.11 14.17 -7.16
CA SER A 142 -7.07 13.27 -6.63
C SER A 142 -6.84 13.40 -5.12
N ALA A 143 -7.39 14.45 -4.50
CA ALA A 143 -7.34 14.61 -3.04
C ALA A 143 -8.22 13.59 -2.31
N LEU A 144 -9.34 13.19 -2.92
CA LEU A 144 -10.28 12.23 -2.37
C LEU A 144 -10.24 10.89 -3.12
N ASN A 145 -10.47 10.93 -4.44
CA ASN A 145 -10.45 9.77 -5.30
C ASN A 145 -9.01 9.44 -5.73
N VAL A 146 -8.44 8.36 -5.21
CA VAL A 146 -7.02 8.02 -5.39
C VAL A 146 -6.69 7.53 -6.80
N THR A 147 -7.68 7.09 -7.56
CA THR A 147 -7.54 6.71 -8.98
C THR A 147 -7.62 7.93 -9.90
N TYR A 148 -8.12 9.07 -9.41
CA TYR A 148 -8.26 10.27 -10.23
C TYR A 148 -6.90 10.92 -10.51
N TYR A 149 -6.75 11.42 -11.74
CA TYR A 149 -5.51 12.08 -12.20
C TYR A 149 -5.11 13.25 -11.29
N ASN A 150 -3.84 13.24 -10.83
CA ASN A 150 -3.29 14.30 -9.99
C ASN A 150 -2.35 15.21 -10.81
N PRO A 151 -2.79 16.41 -11.22
CA PRO A 151 -1.96 17.30 -12.05
C PRO A 151 -0.69 17.82 -11.33
N ALA A 152 -0.60 17.70 -10.00
CA ALA A 152 0.60 18.08 -9.25
C ALA A 152 1.71 17.01 -9.31
N VAL A 153 1.40 15.81 -9.79
CA VAL A 153 2.37 14.71 -9.93
C VAL A 153 2.87 14.66 -11.37
N ASN A 154 4.19 14.65 -11.53
CA ASN A 154 4.79 14.37 -12.84
C ASN A 154 4.83 12.86 -13.07
N TYR A 155 3.85 12.34 -13.80
CA TYR A 155 3.79 10.93 -14.20
C TYR A 155 4.85 10.69 -15.26
N LYS A 156 5.87 9.91 -14.90
CA LYS A 156 6.81 9.39 -15.88
C LYS A 156 6.21 8.11 -16.47
N PRO A 157 6.34 7.90 -17.80
CA PRO A 157 6.01 6.61 -18.37
C PRO A 157 6.82 5.53 -17.65
N TRP A 158 6.30 4.31 -17.67
CA TRP A 158 7.07 3.16 -17.19
C TRP A 158 8.43 3.18 -17.90
N LEU A 159 9.51 2.84 -17.18
CA LEU A 159 10.86 2.71 -17.74
C LEU A 159 10.92 1.46 -18.62
N ALA A 160 10.14 1.46 -19.68
CA ALA A 160 10.10 0.43 -20.67
C ALA A 160 10.92 0.92 -21.84
N SER A 161 12.17 0.45 -21.92
CA SER A 161 12.97 0.65 -23.11
C SER A 161 12.21 0.08 -24.32
N GLY A 162 11.74 0.95 -25.22
CA GLY A 162 11.17 0.54 -26.50
C GLY A 162 9.64 0.52 -26.63
N MET A 163 8.86 0.98 -25.64
CA MET A 163 7.42 1.21 -25.83
C MET A 163 7.18 2.56 -26.51
N THR A 164 6.24 2.63 -27.46
CA THR A 164 5.75 3.90 -28.01
C THR A 164 4.76 4.54 -27.04
N ASP A 165 4.59 5.86 -27.11
CA ASP A 165 3.58 6.57 -26.32
C ASP A 165 2.19 5.97 -26.56
N ALA A 166 1.38 5.91 -25.49
CA ALA A 166 0.02 5.40 -25.56
C ALA A 166 -0.87 6.30 -26.44
N ASP A 167 -1.66 5.70 -27.32
CA ASP A 167 -2.69 6.39 -28.12
C ASP A 167 -4.03 6.26 -27.39
N PHE A 168 -4.68 7.39 -27.11
CA PHE A 168 -6.00 7.43 -26.47
C PHE A 168 -7.09 6.70 -27.27
N ASN A 169 -6.93 6.54 -28.58
CA ASN A 169 -7.87 5.82 -29.43
C ASN A 169 -7.52 4.32 -29.56
N ASN A 170 -6.39 3.89 -29.01
CA ASN A 170 -5.89 2.52 -29.12
C ASN A 170 -5.10 2.15 -27.85
N VAL A 171 -5.78 2.26 -26.70
CA VAL A 171 -5.18 1.96 -25.40
C VAL A 171 -4.97 0.45 -25.30
N LYS A 172 -3.71 0.02 -25.16
CA LYS A 172 -3.38 -1.38 -24.87
C LYS A 172 -3.55 -1.62 -23.38
N SER A 173 -4.40 -2.57 -23.00
CA SER A 173 -4.53 -3.06 -21.62
C SER A 173 -3.27 -3.79 -21.13
N ASP A 174 -2.42 -4.27 -22.06
CA ASP A 174 -1.11 -4.87 -21.79
C ASP A 174 -0.06 -4.37 -22.80
N PRO A 175 0.67 -3.28 -22.51
CA PRO A 175 1.64 -2.70 -23.42
C PRO A 175 2.95 -3.50 -23.41
N GLU A 176 3.09 -4.48 -24.30
CA GLU A 176 4.37 -5.19 -24.54
C GLU A 176 5.19 -4.51 -25.67
N PRO A 177 6.54 -4.42 -25.56
CA PRO A 177 7.41 -3.83 -26.60
C PRO A 177 7.36 -4.55 -27.96
N SER A 178 6.79 -5.76 -27.99
CA SER A 178 6.65 -6.58 -29.20
C SER A 178 5.24 -7.17 -29.28
N SER A 179 4.30 -6.38 -29.79
CA SER A 179 3.08 -6.87 -30.44
C SER A 179 2.67 -5.92 -31.57
#